data_AF-U2QSL7-F1
#
_entry.id   AF-U2QSL7-F1
#
_cell.length_a   1.000
_cell.length_b   1.000
_cell.length_c   1.000
_cell.angle_alpha   90.00
_cell.angle_beta   90.00
_cell.angle_gamma   90.00
#
_symmetry.space_group_name_H-M   'P 1'
#
loop_
_entity.id
_entity.type
_entity.pdbx_description
1 polymer ?
#
loop_
_entity_poly.entity_id
_entity_poly.type
_entity_poly.pdbx_seq_one_letter_code
_entity_poly.pdbx_strand_id
1 'polypeptide(L)' 'MYYSNGNYEAFAKPKKPAGVDKKSAYLVGSGLASLSAAAFLIRDGQMKGDRIHIFEELPIAGGSLDGIMNPTPWMVL' A
#
# COMPACT_ATOMS: atom_id res chain seq x y z
N MET A 1 7.95 17.02 1.53
CA MET A 1 6.50 16.93 1.21
C MET A 1 5.95 18.34 1.19
N TYR A 2 5.10 18.68 0.23
CA TYR A 2 4.34 19.93 0.18
C TYR A 2 2.92 19.63 -0.30
N TYR A 3 1.96 20.47 0.06
CA TYR A 3 0.58 20.36 -0.42
C TYR A 3 0.41 21.13 -1.72
N SER A 4 -0.40 20.58 -2.61
CA SER A 4 -0.79 21.22 -3.86
C SER A 4 -2.25 20.88 -4.18
N ASN A 5 -2.85 21.64 -5.09
CA ASN A 5 -4.20 21.41 -5.60
C ASN A 5 -4.27 21.70 -7.11
N GLY A 6 -5.36 21.25 -7.75
CA GLY A 6 -5.59 21.45 -9.19
C GLY A 6 -4.98 20.37 -10.08
N ASN A 7 -5.28 20.47 -11.38
CA ASN A 7 -5.00 19.40 -12.34
C ASN A 7 -3.51 19.20 -12.63
N TYR A 8 -2.69 20.24 -12.50
CA TYR A 8 -1.28 20.16 -12.86
C TYR A 8 -0.55 19.09 -12.05
N GLU A 9 -0.61 19.18 -10.72
CA GLU A 9 0.06 18.21 -9.82
C GLU A 9 -0.69 16.88 -9.75
N ALA A 10 -2.01 16.86 -9.97
CA ALA A 10 -2.79 15.62 -10.00
C ALA A 10 -2.40 14.69 -11.17
N PHE A 11 -2.04 15.25 -12.32
CA PHE A 11 -1.60 14.49 -13.50
C PHE A 11 -0.08 14.40 -13.66
N ALA A 12 0.69 15.17 -12.87
CA ALA A 12 2.14 15.10 -12.87
C ALA A 12 2.61 13.72 -12.42
N LYS A 13 3.67 13.21 -13.07
CA LYS A 13 4.32 11.95 -12.67
C LYS A 13 5.63 12.28 -11.95
N PRO A 14 5.85 11.76 -10.73
CA PRO A 14 7.09 12.00 -10.01
C PRO A 14 8.28 11.33 -10.72
N LYS A 15 9.43 11.98 -10.69
CA LYS A 15 10.70 11.37 -11.13
C LYS A 15 11.12 10.27 -10.16
N LYS A 16 11.88 9.29 -10.65
CA LYS A 16 12.43 8.22 -9.82
C LYS A 16 13.22 8.81 -8.65
N PRO A 17 12.87 8.51 -7.38
CA PRO A 17 13.62 8.97 -6.23
C PRO A 17 15.05 8.45 -6.25
N ALA A 18 16.00 9.30 -5.86
CA ALA A 18 17.42 8.95 -5.87
C ALA A 18 17.72 7.75 -4.95
N GLY A 19 18.43 6.75 -5.50
CA GLY A 19 18.90 5.58 -4.77
C GLY A 19 17.82 4.59 -4.33
N VAL A 20 16.58 4.70 -4.84
CA VAL A 20 15.50 3.78 -4.44
C VAL A 20 15.80 2.31 -4.76
N ASP A 21 16.59 2.03 -5.79
CA ASP A 21 17.01 0.66 -6.16
C ASP A 21 17.82 -0.06 -5.07
N LYS A 22 18.38 0.68 -4.11
CA LYS A 22 19.17 0.15 -2.99
C LYS A 22 18.38 0.10 -1.67
N LYS A 23 17.10 0.45 -1.69
CA LYS A 23 16.24 0.55 -0.49
C LYS A 23 15.24 -0.60 -0.46
N SER A 24 14.85 -1.03 0.73
CA SER A 24 13.78 -2.00 0.95
C SER A 24 12.76 -1.43 1.93
N ALA A 25 11.52 -1.89 1.84
CA ALA A 25 10.43 -1.49 2.72
C ALA A 25 9.87 -2.71 3.43
N TYR A 26 9.61 -2.56 4.73
CA TYR A 26 8.99 -3.56 5.57
C TYR A 26 7.73 -2.95 6.18
N LEU A 27 6.58 -3.52 5.87
CA LEU A 27 5.27 -3.02 6.26
C LEU A 27 4.66 -4.03 7.22
N VAL A 28 4.25 -3.58 8.40
CA VAL A 28 3.60 -4.42 9.42
C VAL A 28 2.10 -4.23 9.33
N GLY A 29 1.37 -5.34 9.23
CA GLY A 29 -0.04 -5.40 8.84
C GLY A 29 -0.24 -5.29 7.33
N SER A 30 -1.27 -5.93 6.82
CA SER A 30 -1.72 -5.90 5.42
C SER A 30 -3.11 -5.24 5.25
N GLY A 31 -3.46 -4.36 6.18
CA GLY A 31 -4.63 -3.49 6.04
C GLY A 31 -4.44 -2.40 4.98
N LEU A 32 -5.47 -1.56 4.82
CA LEU A 32 -5.52 -0.49 3.81
C LEU A 32 -4.27 0.40 3.80
N ALA A 33 -3.76 0.79 4.97
CA ALA A 33 -2.62 1.68 5.07
C ALA A 33 -1.34 1.06 4.46
N SER A 34 -1.01 -0.17 4.85
CA SER A 34 0.19 -0.86 4.35
C SER A 34 0.08 -1.21 2.88
N LEU A 35 -1.09 -1.68 2.42
CA LEU A 35 -1.31 -1.94 1.00
C LEU A 35 -1.25 -0.66 0.16
N SER A 36 -1.81 0.45 0.65
CA SER A 36 -1.71 1.76 -0.01
C SER A 36 -0.27 2.25 -0.07
N ALA A 37 0.49 2.10 1.03
CA ALA A 37 1.90 2.44 1.08
C ALA A 37 2.72 1.61 0.07
N ALA A 38 2.49 0.31 -0.01
CA ALA A 38 3.11 -0.56 -1.02
C ALA A 38 2.76 -0.11 -2.45
N ALA A 39 1.50 0.22 -2.72
CA ALA A 39 1.08 0.72 -4.03
C ALA A 39 1.80 2.02 -4.41
N PHE A 40 1.91 2.99 -3.51
CA PHE A 40 2.65 4.23 -3.76
C PHE A 40 4.17 4.00 -3.86
N LEU A 41 4.74 3.05 -3.11
CA LEU A 41 6.16 2.68 -3.22
C LEU A 41 6.49 2.10 -4.60
N ILE A 42 5.61 1.29 -5.17
CA ILE A 42 5.77 0.75 -6.52
C ILE A 42 5.55 1.88 -7.56
N ARG A 43 4.42 2.59 -7.47
CA ARG A 43 3.98 3.55 -8.48
C ARG A 43 4.82 4.82 -8.54
N ASP A 44 4.98 5.48 -7.39
CA ASP A 44 5.62 6.79 -7.28
C ASP A 44 7.05 6.66 -6.78
N GLY A 45 7.28 5.74 -5.84
CA GLY A 45 8.61 5.39 -5.36
C GLY A 45 9.45 4.67 -6.41
N GLN A 46 8.83 4.01 -7.40
CA GLN A 46 9.51 3.17 -8.39
C GLN A 46 10.47 2.15 -7.73
N MET A 47 10.10 1.68 -6.53
CA MET A 47 10.79 0.61 -5.82
C MET A 47 10.42 -0.72 -6.45
N LYS A 48 11.41 -1.62 -6.58
CA LYS A 48 11.15 -2.96 -7.09
C LYS A 48 10.32 -3.75 -6.07
N GLY A 49 9.29 -4.45 -6.54
CA GLY A 49 8.34 -5.16 -5.66
C GLY A 49 8.98 -6.27 -4.83
N ASP A 50 10.05 -6.91 -5.33
CA ASP A 50 10.85 -7.90 -4.59
C ASP A 50 11.54 -7.34 -3.34
N ARG A 51 11.58 -6.01 -3.19
CA ARG A 51 12.14 -5.30 -2.02
C ARG A 51 11.09 -4.76 -1.07
N ILE A 52 9.80 -5.04 -1.32
CA ILE A 52 8.68 -4.63 -0.46
C ILE A 52 8.15 -5.88 0.22
N HIS A 53 8.27 -5.93 1.54
CA HIS A 53 7.83 -7.07 2.35
C HIS A 53 6.68 -6.63 3.24
N ILE A 54 5.56 -7.33 3.18
CA ILE A 54 4.39 -7.08 4.02
C ILE A 54 4.26 -8.26 4.98
N PHE A 55 4.20 -7.97 6.26
CA PHE A 55 4.01 -8.95 7.32
C PHE A 55 2.59 -8.83 7.86
N GLU A 56 1.80 -9.88 7.69
CA GLU A 56 0.44 -9.98 8.23
C GLU A 56 0.40 -11.12 9.25
N GLU A 57 -0.33 -10.89 10.34
CA GLU A 57 -0.57 -11.90 11.38
C GLU A 57 -1.67 -12.87 10.94
N LEU A 58 -2.69 -12.36 10.25
CA LEU A 58 -3.81 -13.15 9.75
C LEU A 58 -3.43 -14.02 8.52
N PRO A 59 -4.16 -15.12 8.26
CA PRO A 59 -3.94 -15.95 7.08
C PRO A 59 -4.25 -15.25 5.74
N ILE A 60 -5.01 -14.16 5.79
CA ILE A 60 -5.51 -13.43 4.62
C ILE A 60 -5.21 -11.94 4.77
N ALA A 61 -4.93 -11.29 3.65
CA ALA A 61 -4.70 -9.87 3.62
C ALA A 61 -6.00 -9.06 3.63
N GLY A 62 -5.94 -7.82 4.13
CA GLY A 62 -7.07 -6.88 4.11
C GLY A 62 -7.37 -6.25 5.47
N GLY A 63 -7.03 -6.93 6.57
CA GLY A 63 -7.33 -6.46 7.92
C GLY A 63 -8.83 -6.19 8.07
N SER A 64 -9.21 -4.94 8.34
CA SER A 64 -10.62 -4.53 8.45
C SER A 64 -11.41 -4.50 7.13
N LEU A 65 -10.76 -4.75 5.99
CA LEU A 65 -11.39 -4.83 4.66
C LEU A 65 -11.41 -6.27 4.13
N ASP A 66 -11.40 -7.28 5.01
CA ASP A 66 -11.40 -8.69 4.65
C ASP A 66 -12.72 -9.14 4.00
N GLY A 67 -13.85 -8.60 4.44
CA GLY A 67 -15.17 -8.85 3.84
C GLY A 67 -15.53 -10.33 3.77
N ILE A 68 -15.00 -11.16 4.68
CA ILE A 68 -15.23 -12.60 4.66
C ILE A 68 -16.64 -12.89 5.17
N MET A 69 -17.35 -13.76 4.45
CA MET A 69 -18.61 -14.35 4.93
C MET A 69 -18.29 -15.31 6.09
N ASN A 70 -18.37 -14.80 7.32
CA ASN A 70 -18.25 -15.63 8.52
C ASN A 70 -19.62 -16.27 8.79
N PRO A 71 -19.74 -17.61 8.93
CA PRO A 71 -21.01 -18.30 9.17
C PRO A 71 -21.69 -17.96 10.51
N THR A 72 -21.11 -17.07 11.32
CA THR A 72 -21.80 -16.49 12.48
C THR A 72 -23.00 -15.64 12.06
N PRO A 73 -24.16 -15.78 12.74
CA PRO A 73 -25.45 -15.24 12.29
C PRO A 73 -25.54 -13.70 12.24
N TRP A 74 -24.51 -12.98 12.67
CA TRP A 74 -24.55 -11.53 12.83
C TRP A 74 -23.75 -10.75 11.78
N MET A 75 -23.12 -11.42 10.82
CA MET A 75 -22.43 -10.76 9.71
C MET A 75 -23.25 -10.88 8.43
N VAL A 76 -23.91 -9.78 8.06
CA VAL A 76 -24.65 -9.64 6.80
C VAL A 76 -23.75 -8.89 5.81
N LEU A 77 -23.33 -9.60 4.76
CA LEU A 77 -23.05 -8.99 3.46
C LEU A 77 -24.32 -9.08 2.60
#